data_AF-A0A7G5ZPK1-F1
#
_entry.id   AF-A0A7G5ZPK1-F1
#
_cell.length_a   1.000
_cell.length_b   1.000
_cell.length_c   1.000
_cell.angle_alpha   90.00
_cell.angle_beta   90.00
_cell.angle_gamma   90.00
#
_symmetry.space_group_name_H-M   'P 1'
#
loop_
_entity.id
_entity.type
_entity.pdbx_description
1 polymer ?
#
loop_
_entity_poly.entity_id
_entity_poly.type
_entity_poly.pdbx_seq_one_letter_code
_entity_poly.pdbx_strand_id
1 'polypeptide(L)'
;MNERELDELLADSIAPLAPSVGSGATALASVTKPDRLRRGHMPRPRWLMPVIVAGTVALTGAASITTAQLAVWPWVSLPDGFERSIRIPIEYTTDEGHVEVCGGYVELRNTGAGDLAALDAAIRARDWVGFGQDLYDRGSVVADDPDSELRVGNELYPELVEMTREAIPGVLTLGESGDTVAIGAMGLSCRVDTP
;
A
#
# COMPACT_ATOMS: atom_id res chain seq x y z
N MET A 1 -20.04 7.99 24.58
CA MET A 1 -19.71 8.74 23.36
C MET A 1 -20.84 8.53 22.38
N ASN A 2 -21.50 9.61 21.94
CA ASN A 2 -22.64 9.53 21.02
C ASN A 2 -22.23 9.90 19.58
N GLU A 3 -23.07 9.57 18.60
CA GLU A 3 -22.79 9.80 17.17
C GLU A 3 -22.52 11.28 16.82
N ARG A 4 -23.15 12.20 17.55
CA ARG A 4 -22.95 13.65 17.35
C ARG A 4 -21.57 14.14 17.80
N GLU A 5 -21.06 13.61 18.91
CA GLU A 5 -19.70 13.95 19.38
C GLU A 5 -18.63 13.42 18.42
N LEU A 6 -18.89 12.26 17.78
CA LEU A 6 -17.99 11.70 16.79
C LEU A 6 -17.97 12.54 15.50
N ASP A 7 -19.14 13.00 15.04
CA ASP A 7 -19.24 13.89 13.87
C ASP A 7 -18.59 15.25 14.11
N GLU A 8 -18.73 15.82 15.32
CA GLU A 8 -18.09 17.10 15.68
C GLU A 8 -16.56 16.97 15.74
N LEU A 9 -16.01 15.87 16.28
CA LEU A 9 -14.56 15.60 16.30
C LEU A 9 -13.99 15.31 14.90
N LEU A 10 -14.75 14.64 14.04
CA LEU A 10 -14.36 14.39 12.66
C LEU A 10 -14.37 15.66 11.83
N ALA A 11 -15.33 16.56 12.05
CA ALA A 11 -15.37 17.85 11.36
C ALA A 11 -14.20 18.76 11.76
N ASP A 12 -13.79 18.74 13.04
CA ASP A 12 -12.71 19.60 13.56
C ASP A 12 -11.29 19.09 13.22
N SER A 13 -11.14 17.81 12.88
CA SER A 13 -9.86 17.18 12.51
C SER A 13 -9.48 17.32 11.03
N ILE A 14 -10.37 17.85 10.19
CA ILE A 14 -10.08 18.07 8.77
C ILE A 14 -9.29 19.38 8.63
N ALA A 15 -7.96 19.28 8.70
CA ALA A 15 -7.09 20.37 8.29
C ALA A 15 -7.39 20.79 6.84
N PRO A 16 -7.38 22.09 6.51
CA PRO A 16 -7.61 22.54 5.14
C PRO A 16 -6.55 21.92 4.22
N LEU A 17 -7.02 21.14 3.24
CA LEU A 17 -6.18 20.48 2.26
C LEU A 17 -5.27 21.49 1.56
N ALA A 18 -3.99 21.12 1.37
CA ALA A 18 -3.04 21.95 0.65
C ALA A 18 -3.59 22.28 -0.76
N PRO A 19 -3.45 23.54 -1.25
CA PRO A 19 -4.03 23.97 -2.53
C PRO A 19 -3.60 23.10 -3.73
N SER A 20 -2.41 22.48 -3.65
CA SER A 20 -1.88 21.55 -4.65
C SER A 20 -2.71 20.27 -4.82
N VAL A 21 -3.38 19.81 -3.76
CA VAL A 21 -4.29 18.66 -3.80
C VAL A 21 -5.59 19.04 -4.52
N GLY A 22 -6.07 20.28 -4.34
CA GLY A 22 -7.25 20.81 -5.03
C GLY A 22 -7.08 20.92 -6.54
N SER A 23 -5.88 21.29 -7.01
CA SER A 23 -5.57 21.33 -8.45
C SER A 23 -5.51 19.95 -9.10
N GLY A 24 -4.99 18.94 -8.39
CA GLY A 24 -4.94 17.56 -8.90
C GLY A 24 -6.33 16.94 -9.02
N ALA A 25 -7.17 17.14 -8.00
CA ALA A 25 -8.54 16.63 -7.98
C ALA A 25 -9.42 17.29 -9.07
N THR A 26 -9.25 18.60 -9.32
CA THR A 26 -9.97 19.29 -10.39
C THR A 26 -9.50 18.88 -11.79
N ALA A 27 -8.21 18.60 -11.96
CA ALA A 27 -7.67 18.05 -13.20
C ALA A 27 -8.27 16.66 -13.50
N LEU A 28 -8.26 15.73 -12.52
CA LEU A 28 -8.86 14.39 -12.70
C LEU A 28 -10.37 14.44 -12.98
N ALA A 29 -11.11 15.32 -12.28
CA ALA A 29 -12.54 15.50 -12.51
C ALA A 29 -12.87 16.07 -13.90
N SER A 30 -11.93 16.78 -14.53
CA SER A 30 -12.09 17.29 -15.89
C SER A 30 -11.89 16.20 -16.96
N VAL A 31 -10.99 15.24 -16.70
CA VAL A 31 -10.63 14.15 -17.62
C VAL A 31 -11.64 13.00 -17.58
N THR A 32 -12.25 12.76 -16.41
CA THR A 32 -13.22 11.67 -16.21
C THR A 32 -14.66 12.03 -16.57
N LYS A 33 -14.94 13.27 -16.99
CA LYS A 33 -16.27 13.71 -17.38
C LYS A 33 -16.70 13.07 -18.72
N PRO A 34 -17.78 12.27 -18.76
CA PRO A 34 -18.28 11.71 -20.02
C PRO A 34 -18.76 12.83 -20.97
N ASP A 35 -18.53 12.67 -22.27
CA ASP A 35 -18.78 13.68 -23.33
C ASP A 35 -20.19 14.29 -23.33
N ARG A 36 -21.18 13.58 -22.79
CA ARG A 36 -22.57 14.05 -22.71
C ARG A 36 -22.73 15.26 -21.77
N LEU A 37 -21.88 15.38 -20.75
CA LEU A 37 -21.90 16.51 -19.81
C LEU A 37 -21.17 17.76 -20.35
N ARG A 38 -20.31 17.62 -21.39
CA ARG A 38 -19.67 18.77 -22.06
C ARG A 38 -20.64 19.58 -22.93
N ARG A 39 -21.77 19.01 -23.36
CA ARG A 39 -22.72 19.65 -24.30
C ARG A 39 -23.89 20.38 -23.65
N GLY A 40 -23.83 20.68 -22.35
CA GLY A 40 -24.75 21.61 -21.69
C GLY A 40 -26.19 21.13 -21.52
N HIS A 41 -26.46 19.83 -21.55
CA HIS A 41 -27.77 19.29 -21.15
C HIS A 41 -27.69 18.72 -19.74
N MET A 42 -28.20 19.49 -18.76
CA MET A 42 -28.34 19.00 -17.39
C MET A 42 -29.41 17.89 -17.35
N PRO A 43 -29.06 16.66 -16.92
CA PRO A 43 -30.05 15.62 -16.71
C PRO A 43 -30.96 15.97 -15.51
N ARG A 44 -32.23 15.58 -15.59
CA ARG A 44 -33.27 15.91 -14.61
C ARG A 44 -32.89 15.44 -13.19
N PRO A 45 -33.16 16.24 -12.14
CA PRO A 45 -32.65 16.05 -10.78
C PRO A 45 -33.09 14.75 -10.08
N ARG A 46 -34.15 14.10 -10.58
CA ARG A 46 -34.68 12.84 -10.01
C ARG A 46 -33.78 11.61 -10.20
N TRP A 47 -32.80 11.67 -11.12
CA TRP A 47 -31.89 10.54 -11.38
C TRP A 47 -30.46 10.76 -10.84
N LEU A 48 -30.16 11.95 -10.31
CA LEU A 48 -28.82 12.28 -9.78
C LEU A 48 -28.61 11.79 -8.34
N MET A 49 -29.66 11.79 -7.52
CA MET A 49 -29.62 11.33 -6.12
C MET A 49 -29.07 9.89 -5.92
N PRO A 50 -29.56 8.86 -6.64
CA PRO A 50 -29.05 7.50 -6.43
C PRO A 50 -27.60 7.32 -6.93
N VAL A 51 -27.17 8.10 -7.92
CA VAL A 51 -25.79 8.06 -8.44
C VAL A 51 -24.80 8.67 -7.45
N ILE A 52 -25.18 9.73 -6.75
CA ILE A 52 -24.33 10.36 -5.72
C ILE A 52 -24.18 9.44 -4.52
N VAL A 53 -25.27 8.82 -4.04
CA VAL A 53 -25.23 7.90 -2.89
C VAL A 53 -24.44 6.63 -3.22
N ALA A 54 -24.64 6.04 -4.41
CA ALA A 54 -23.86 4.90 -4.86
C ALA A 54 -22.38 5.26 -5.08
N GLY A 55 -22.10 6.47 -5.58
CA GLY A 55 -20.74 6.98 -5.76
C GLY A 55 -19.99 7.20 -4.43
N THR A 56 -20.66 7.70 -3.39
CA THR A 56 -20.04 7.90 -2.07
C THR A 56 -19.73 6.59 -1.35
N VAL A 57 -20.59 5.56 -1.48
CA VAL A 57 -20.32 4.23 -0.88
C VAL A 57 -19.21 3.50 -1.66
N ALA A 58 -19.17 3.67 -2.98
CA ALA A 58 -18.06 3.17 -3.79
C ALA A 58 -16.73 3.88 -3.44
N LEU A 59 -16.74 5.18 -3.12
CA LEU A 59 -15.53 5.90 -2.73
C LEU A 59 -15.01 5.50 -1.35
N THR A 60 -15.87 5.28 -0.35
CA THR A 60 -15.43 4.79 0.97
C THR A 60 -15.00 3.32 0.94
N GLY A 61 -15.57 2.50 0.05
CA GLY A 61 -15.06 1.15 -0.20
C GLY A 61 -13.74 1.13 -0.99
N ALA A 62 -13.57 2.04 -1.96
CA ALA A 62 -12.36 2.12 -2.78
C ALA A 62 -11.18 2.79 -2.06
N ALA A 63 -11.42 3.68 -1.10
CA ALA A 63 -10.35 4.26 -0.28
C ALA A 63 -9.61 3.18 0.53
N SER A 64 -10.31 2.14 0.99
CA SER A 64 -9.69 1.01 1.71
C SER A 64 -8.95 0.02 0.80
N ILE A 65 -9.26 0.00 -0.50
CA ILE A 65 -8.64 -0.93 -1.47
C ILE A 65 -7.49 -0.24 -2.23
N THR A 66 -7.56 1.09 -2.44
CA THR A 66 -6.50 1.84 -3.12
C THR A 66 -5.28 2.11 -2.24
N THR A 67 -5.38 1.99 -0.91
CA THR A 67 -4.21 1.98 -0.02
C THR A 67 -3.39 0.69 -0.11
N ALA A 68 -3.96 -0.40 -0.62
CA ALA A 68 -3.24 -1.66 -0.81
C ALA A 68 -2.40 -1.70 -2.10
N GLN A 69 -2.56 -0.72 -3.01
CA GLN A 69 -1.89 -0.71 -4.32
C GLN A 69 -0.92 0.45 -4.54
N LEU A 70 -0.74 1.32 -3.55
CA LEU A 70 0.39 2.23 -3.56
C LEU A 70 1.52 1.53 -2.80
N ALA A 71 2.31 0.75 -3.53
CA ALA A 71 3.62 0.26 -3.10
C ALA A 71 4.40 1.44 -2.47
N VAL A 72 4.39 1.49 -1.14
CA VAL A 72 4.72 2.70 -0.39
C VAL A 72 6.24 2.85 -0.40
N TRP A 73 6.75 3.58 -1.39
CA TRP A 73 8.14 4.04 -1.48
C TRP A 73 8.62 4.55 -0.10
N PRO A 74 9.91 4.39 0.27
CA PRO A 74 10.44 4.68 1.63
C PRO A 74 10.28 6.12 2.14
N TRP A 75 9.63 7.02 1.39
CA TRP A 75 9.42 8.44 1.69
C TRP A 75 7.94 8.85 1.79
N VAL A 76 6.99 7.94 1.59
CA VAL A 76 5.57 8.22 1.86
C VAL A 76 5.31 8.05 3.36
N SER A 77 4.52 8.97 3.93
CA SER A 77 4.21 9.00 5.36
C SER A 77 3.56 7.71 5.83
N LEU A 78 4.10 7.12 6.90
CA LEU A 78 3.47 6.03 7.63
C LEU A 78 2.26 6.56 8.42
N PRO A 79 1.17 5.79 8.55
CA PRO A 79 0.11 6.12 9.49
C PRO A 79 0.65 6.20 10.93
N ASP A 80 0.00 7.00 11.78
CA ASP A 80 0.38 7.10 13.19
C ASP A 80 0.34 5.73 13.88
N GLY A 81 1.38 5.43 14.66
CA GLY A 81 1.51 4.15 15.37
C GLY A 81 2.08 2.99 14.53
N PHE A 82 2.52 3.27 13.29
CA PHE A 82 3.24 2.31 12.46
C PHE A 82 4.74 2.59 12.46
N GLU A 83 5.52 1.52 12.48
CA GLU A 83 6.97 1.54 12.33
C GLU A 83 7.37 0.65 11.15
N ARG A 84 8.36 1.07 10.37
CA ARG A 84 8.80 0.34 9.17
C ARG A 84 10.22 -0.17 9.33
N SER A 85 10.43 -1.42 8.92
CA SER A 85 11.76 -2.05 8.87
C SER A 85 12.74 -1.29 7.99
N ILE A 86 14.03 -1.58 8.15
CA ILE A 86 15.01 -1.24 7.13
C ILE A 86 14.66 -1.88 5.77
N ARG A 87 15.23 -1.31 4.70
CA ARG A 87 15.08 -1.84 3.34
C ARG A 87 15.66 -3.24 3.23
N ILE A 88 14.88 -4.15 2.66
CA ILE A 88 15.31 -5.49 2.24
C ILE A 88 15.76 -5.40 0.77
N PRO A 89 17.03 -5.67 0.44
CA PRO A 89 17.49 -5.59 -0.95
C PRO A 89 16.98 -6.80 -1.75
N ILE A 90 16.33 -6.52 -2.88
CA ILE A 90 15.80 -7.54 -3.80
C ILE A 90 16.24 -7.16 -5.20
N GLU A 91 16.89 -8.09 -5.88
CA GLU A 91 17.38 -7.92 -7.25
C GLU A 91 17.11 -9.20 -8.04
N TYR A 92 16.62 -9.06 -9.27
CA TYR A 92 16.35 -10.17 -10.17
C TYR A 92 16.47 -9.75 -11.63
N THR A 93 16.71 -10.71 -12.52
CA THR A 93 16.72 -10.52 -13.97
C THR A 93 15.47 -11.13 -14.56
N THR A 94 14.73 -10.37 -15.35
CA THR A 94 13.54 -10.85 -16.06
C THR A 94 13.91 -11.73 -17.26
N ASP A 95 12.93 -12.47 -17.79
CA ASP A 95 13.08 -13.28 -19.00
C ASP A 95 13.51 -12.45 -20.23
N GLU A 96 13.27 -11.14 -20.21
CA GLU A 96 13.68 -10.19 -21.25
C GLU A 96 15.14 -9.69 -21.09
N GLY A 97 15.81 -10.10 -20.00
CA GLY A 97 17.19 -9.72 -19.69
C GLY A 97 17.33 -8.38 -18.98
N HIS A 98 16.23 -7.80 -18.51
CA HIS A 98 16.23 -6.57 -17.70
C HIS A 98 16.49 -6.88 -16.24
N VAL A 99 17.37 -6.11 -15.59
CA VAL A 99 17.64 -6.25 -14.16
C VAL A 99 16.75 -5.29 -13.38
N GLU A 100 15.96 -5.83 -12.47
CA GLU A 100 15.09 -5.08 -11.57
C GLU A 100 15.74 -4.96 -10.20
N VAL A 101 15.81 -3.72 -9.68
CA VAL A 101 16.36 -3.42 -8.35
C VAL A 101 15.26 -2.86 -7.45
N CYS A 102 14.85 -3.67 -6.49
CA CYS A 102 13.70 -3.40 -5.65
C CYS A 102 14.08 -3.28 -4.17
N GLY A 103 13.15 -2.75 -3.38
CA GLY A 103 13.26 -2.65 -1.92
C GLY A 103 12.02 -3.26 -1.26
N GLY A 104 12.20 -4.35 -0.55
CA GLY A 104 11.18 -4.93 0.32
C GLY A 104 11.09 -4.20 1.65
N TYR A 105 9.93 -4.25 2.29
CA TYR A 105 9.71 -3.70 3.62
C TYR A 105 8.63 -4.48 4.39
N VAL A 106 8.69 -4.37 5.72
CA VAL A 106 7.64 -4.80 6.64
C VAL A 106 7.28 -3.62 7.53
N GLU A 107 5.98 -3.36 7.68
CA GLU A 107 5.44 -2.39 8.62
C GLU A 107 4.81 -3.12 9.81
N LEU A 108 5.19 -2.68 10.99
CA LEU A 108 4.66 -3.14 12.26
C LEU A 108 3.74 -2.07 12.84
N ARG A 109 2.68 -2.52 13.50
CA ARG A 109 1.81 -1.69 14.34
C ARG A 109 1.79 -2.26 15.76
N ASN A 110 1.44 -1.42 16.74
CA ASN A 110 1.44 -1.77 18.16
C ASN A 110 2.81 -2.28 18.64
N THR A 111 3.90 -1.66 18.16
CA THR A 111 5.27 -2.03 18.48
C THR A 111 5.60 -1.74 19.95
N GLY A 112 6.26 -2.70 20.59
CA GLY A 112 6.89 -2.55 21.90
C GLY A 112 8.36 -2.14 21.78
N ALA A 113 9.00 -1.97 22.94
CA ALA A 113 10.42 -1.64 22.99
C ALA A 113 11.27 -2.81 22.46
N GLY A 114 11.85 -2.62 21.27
CA GLY A 114 12.82 -3.55 20.68
C GLY A 114 12.30 -4.42 19.53
N ASP A 115 10.99 -4.40 19.24
CA ASP A 115 10.40 -5.22 18.17
C ASP A 115 11.00 -4.87 16.80
N LEU A 116 10.99 -3.57 16.44
CA LEU A 116 11.59 -3.10 15.19
C LEU A 116 13.09 -3.42 15.14
N ALA A 117 13.81 -3.26 16.26
CA ALA A 117 15.23 -3.54 16.32
C ALA A 117 15.55 -5.04 16.12
N ALA A 118 14.68 -5.93 16.63
CA ALA A 118 14.79 -7.37 16.42
C ALA A 118 14.56 -7.74 14.96
N LEU A 119 13.52 -7.19 14.33
CA LEU A 119 13.23 -7.38 12.91
C LEU A 119 14.38 -6.86 12.03
N ASP A 120 14.85 -5.64 12.30
CA ASP A 120 15.99 -5.06 11.57
C ASP A 120 17.27 -5.88 11.75
N ALA A 121 17.49 -6.47 12.93
CA ALA A 121 18.63 -7.35 13.16
C ALA A 121 18.51 -8.65 12.34
N ALA A 122 17.32 -9.25 12.27
CA ALA A 122 17.05 -10.41 11.43
C ALA A 122 17.29 -10.10 9.94
N ILE A 123 16.82 -8.94 9.47
CA ILE A 123 17.05 -8.49 8.08
C ILE A 123 18.54 -8.33 7.79
N ARG A 124 19.32 -7.72 8.71
CA ARG A 124 20.78 -7.56 8.52
C ARG A 124 21.55 -8.88 8.58
N ALA A 125 21.04 -9.88 9.31
CA ALA A 125 21.71 -11.16 9.49
C ALA A 125 21.51 -12.11 8.29
N ARG A 126 20.47 -11.89 7.48
CA ARG A 126 20.16 -12.71 6.30
C ARG A 126 21.07 -12.34 5.13
N ASP A 127 21.53 -13.36 4.40
CA ASP A 127 22.15 -13.18 3.09
C ASP A 127 21.05 -13.04 2.03
N TRP A 128 21.07 -11.92 1.32
CA TRP A 128 20.07 -11.57 0.30
C TRP A 128 20.56 -11.83 -1.12
N VAL A 129 21.81 -12.27 -1.28
CA VAL A 129 22.40 -12.54 -2.61
C VAL A 129 21.61 -13.65 -3.30
N GLY A 130 21.10 -13.35 -4.50
CA GLY A 130 20.31 -14.29 -5.31
C GLY A 130 18.89 -14.53 -4.79
N PHE A 131 18.51 -13.97 -3.64
CA PHE A 131 17.17 -14.16 -3.07
C PHE A 131 16.09 -13.69 -4.04
N GLY A 132 16.22 -12.47 -4.59
CA GLY A 132 15.25 -11.95 -5.58
C GLY A 132 15.13 -12.82 -6.83
N GLN A 133 16.23 -13.40 -7.31
CA GLN A 133 16.18 -14.32 -8.45
C GLN A 133 15.48 -15.63 -8.10
N ASP A 134 15.70 -16.18 -6.91
CA ASP A 134 14.98 -17.37 -6.44
C ASP A 134 13.45 -17.11 -6.34
N LEU A 135 13.07 -15.94 -5.82
CA LEU A 135 11.68 -15.45 -5.80
C LEU A 135 11.08 -15.40 -7.21
N TYR A 136 11.84 -14.85 -8.16
CA TYR A 136 11.43 -14.77 -9.55
C TYR A 136 11.24 -16.17 -10.14
N ASP A 137 12.24 -17.03 -10.03
CA ASP A 137 12.28 -18.35 -10.66
C ASP A 137 11.15 -19.26 -10.18
N ARG A 138 10.81 -19.21 -8.88
CA ARG A 138 9.72 -20.00 -8.30
C ARG A 138 8.32 -19.41 -8.54
N GLY A 139 8.23 -18.09 -8.71
CA GLY A 139 6.98 -17.37 -8.89
C GLY A 139 6.29 -17.74 -10.20
N SER A 140 4.96 -17.83 -10.18
CA SER A 140 4.17 -18.02 -11.39
C SER A 140 4.10 -16.73 -12.21
N VAL A 141 4.13 -16.86 -13.54
CA VAL A 141 3.94 -15.72 -14.46
C VAL A 141 2.58 -15.07 -14.22
N VAL A 142 2.58 -13.76 -13.98
CA VAL A 142 1.38 -12.94 -13.78
C VAL A 142 1.09 -12.16 -15.07
N ALA A 143 -0.18 -12.12 -15.49
CA ALA A 143 -0.58 -11.33 -16.65
C ALA A 143 -0.47 -9.83 -16.35
N ASP A 144 -0.07 -9.04 -17.35
CA ASP A 144 0.11 -7.59 -17.25
C ASP A 144 1.15 -7.14 -16.18
N ASP A 145 2.19 -7.96 -15.96
CA ASP A 145 3.28 -7.72 -15.00
C ASP A 145 4.66 -7.71 -15.72
N PRO A 146 4.96 -6.71 -16.57
CA PRO A 146 6.15 -6.69 -17.42
C PRO A 146 7.45 -6.73 -16.61
N ASP A 147 7.47 -6.04 -15.47
CA ASP A 147 8.64 -5.96 -14.58
C ASP A 147 8.66 -7.11 -13.56
N SER A 148 7.66 -8.02 -13.62
CA SER A 148 7.52 -9.18 -12.73
C SER A 148 7.47 -8.82 -11.23
N GLU A 149 7.07 -7.59 -10.88
CA GLU A 149 7.01 -7.12 -9.50
C GLU A 149 5.93 -7.88 -8.72
N LEU A 150 4.77 -8.17 -9.34
CA LEU A 150 3.71 -8.95 -8.70
C LEU A 150 4.13 -10.41 -8.54
N ARG A 151 4.80 -10.99 -9.54
CA ARG A 151 5.37 -12.34 -9.47
C ARG A 151 6.30 -12.50 -8.27
N VAL A 152 7.28 -11.60 -8.12
CA VAL A 152 8.24 -11.61 -7.02
C VAL A 152 7.56 -11.26 -5.69
N GLY A 153 6.65 -10.28 -5.68
CA GLY A 153 5.93 -9.84 -4.49
C GLY A 153 5.06 -10.93 -3.86
N ASN A 154 4.39 -11.75 -4.69
CA ASN A 154 3.56 -12.87 -4.22
C ASN A 154 4.39 -13.91 -3.46
N GLU A 155 5.60 -14.19 -3.94
CA GLU A 155 6.51 -15.15 -3.32
C GLU A 155 7.26 -14.55 -2.12
N LEU A 156 7.41 -13.23 -2.07
CA LEU A 156 8.07 -12.50 -0.98
C LEU A 156 7.21 -12.46 0.27
N TYR A 157 5.89 -12.30 0.12
CA TYR A 157 4.96 -12.20 1.24
C TYR A 157 5.10 -13.32 2.30
N PRO A 158 5.06 -14.62 1.95
CA PRO A 158 5.21 -15.69 2.95
C PRO A 158 6.56 -15.66 3.65
N GLU A 159 7.65 -15.32 2.95
CA GLU A 159 9.00 -15.21 3.52
C GLU A 159 9.09 -14.10 4.57
N LEU A 160 8.47 -12.95 4.30
CA LEU A 160 8.45 -11.83 5.23
C LEU A 160 7.59 -12.14 6.46
N VAL A 161 6.48 -12.84 6.30
CA VAL A 161 5.67 -13.33 7.43
C VAL A 161 6.49 -14.27 8.31
N GLU A 162 7.16 -15.25 7.71
CA GLU A 162 7.98 -16.24 8.44
C GLU A 162 9.13 -15.56 9.18
N MET A 163 9.94 -14.75 8.48
CA MET A 163 11.05 -14.01 9.07
C MET A 163 10.59 -13.09 10.22
N THR A 164 9.44 -12.42 10.07
CA THR A 164 8.91 -11.55 11.14
C THR A 164 8.48 -12.37 12.36
N ARG A 165 7.89 -13.56 12.16
CA ARG A 165 7.51 -14.48 13.25
C ARG A 165 8.72 -15.06 13.98
N GLU A 166 9.80 -15.32 13.26
CA GLU A 166 11.06 -15.76 13.87
C GLU A 166 11.71 -14.64 14.69
N ALA A 167 11.72 -13.42 14.16
CA ALA A 167 12.31 -12.26 14.83
C ALA A 167 11.48 -11.78 16.04
N ILE A 168 10.15 -11.86 15.94
CA ILE A 168 9.19 -11.36 16.93
C ILE A 168 8.18 -12.47 17.26
N PRO A 169 8.47 -13.32 18.26
CA PRO A 169 7.57 -14.40 18.64
C PRO A 169 6.19 -13.88 19.06
N GLY A 170 5.14 -14.41 18.43
CA GLY A 170 3.76 -14.02 18.72
C GLY A 170 3.25 -12.79 17.98
N VAL A 171 3.99 -12.30 16.97
CA VAL A 171 3.51 -11.26 16.04
C VAL A 171 2.25 -11.73 15.32
N LEU A 172 1.24 -10.87 15.26
CA LEU A 172 0.01 -11.11 14.51
C LEU A 172 0.20 -10.76 13.04
N THR A 173 -0.45 -11.50 12.17
CA THR A 173 -0.52 -11.25 10.73
C THR A 173 -1.78 -10.48 10.35
N LEU A 174 -1.84 -10.00 9.11
CA LEU A 174 -3.02 -9.34 8.55
C LEU A 174 -4.26 -10.23 8.67
N GLY A 175 -5.27 -9.77 9.41
CA GLY A 175 -6.52 -10.48 9.65
C GLY A 175 -6.61 -11.23 10.99
N GLU A 176 -5.51 -11.33 11.74
CA GLU A 176 -5.53 -11.88 13.10
C GLU A 176 -5.91 -10.79 14.12
N SER A 177 -6.80 -11.15 15.06
CA SER A 177 -7.28 -10.25 16.11
C SER A 177 -6.42 -10.37 17.38
N GLY A 178 -6.04 -9.23 17.97
CA GLY A 178 -5.38 -9.16 19.26
C GLY A 178 -4.68 -7.82 19.48
N ASP A 179 -4.16 -7.63 20.70
CA ASP A 179 -3.61 -6.37 21.18
C ASP A 179 -2.07 -6.37 21.27
N THR A 180 -1.41 -7.30 20.57
CA THR A 180 0.05 -7.38 20.51
C THR A 180 0.58 -6.77 19.20
N VAL A 181 1.91 -6.77 19.03
CA VAL A 181 2.58 -6.37 17.79
C VAL A 181 2.02 -7.15 16.61
N ALA A 182 1.78 -6.42 15.52
CA ALA A 182 1.19 -7.00 14.32
C ALA A 182 1.86 -6.45 13.07
N ILE A 183 1.91 -7.28 12.03
CA ILE A 183 2.23 -6.85 10.68
C ILE A 183 1.06 -6.02 10.17
N GLY A 184 1.30 -4.72 9.99
CA GLY A 184 0.34 -3.76 9.46
C GLY A 184 0.33 -3.72 7.93
N ALA A 185 1.50 -3.88 7.33
CA ALA A 185 1.67 -4.00 5.88
C ALA A 185 3.01 -4.67 5.57
N MET A 186 3.14 -5.16 4.34
CA MET A 186 4.42 -5.53 3.76
C MET A 186 4.33 -5.34 2.26
N GLY A 187 5.47 -5.17 1.61
CA GLY A 187 5.48 -4.95 0.18
C GLY A 187 6.86 -4.92 -0.41
N LEU A 188 6.86 -4.78 -1.72
CA LEU A 188 8.00 -4.56 -2.58
C LEU A 188 7.77 -3.25 -3.31
N SER A 189 8.84 -2.57 -3.69
CA SER A 189 8.76 -1.58 -4.74
C SER A 189 10.04 -1.54 -5.55
N CYS A 190 9.91 -1.55 -6.86
CA CYS A 190 11.02 -1.54 -7.79
C CYS A 190 11.36 -0.12 -8.24
N ARG A 191 12.65 0.13 -8.49
CA ARG A 191 13.09 1.34 -9.17
C ARG A 191 13.19 1.03 -10.65
N VAL A 192 12.53 1.83 -11.47
CA VAL A 192 12.82 1.89 -12.89
C VAL A 192 14.20 2.54 -13.04
N ASP A 193 15.24 1.74 -13.26
CA ASP A 193 16.54 2.27 -13.65
C ASP A 193 16.40 2.85 -15.06
N THR A 194 16.18 4.16 -15.12
CA THR A 194 16.30 4.90 -16.38
C THR A 194 17.79 5.19 -16.58
N PRO A 195 18.42 4.71 -17.67
CA PRO A 195 19.81 5.03 -17.98
C PRO A 195 20.01 6.52 -18.28
#